data_AF-A0A924C477-F1
#
_entry.id   AF-A0A924C477-F1
#
_cell.length_a   1.000
_cell.length_b   1.000
_cell.length_c   1.000
_cell.angle_alpha   90.00
_cell.angle_beta   90.00
_cell.angle_gamma   90.00
#
_symmetry.space_group_name_H-M   'P 1'
#
loop_
_entity.id
_entity.type
_entity.pdbx_description
1 polymer ?
#
loop_
_entity_poly.entity_id
_entity_poly.type
_entity_poly.pdbx_seq_one_letter_code
_entity_poly.pdbx_strand_id
1 'polypeptide(L)'
;MRALDTFAMQHNYGKFIMRRLVIISCLPFIAIIGASAFAAEPTTPAPATVAADRGQDTVCRREKETGSLVKSRKTCHSRAQWAYIDDVNQAQTRTMSDDMRTKSGSN
;
A
#
# COMPACT_ATOMS: atom_id res chain seq x y z
N MET A 1 -9.61 -6.46 52.63
CA MET A 1 -8.14 -6.60 52.43
C MET A 1 -7.82 -6.04 51.05
N ARG A 2 -6.96 -4.99 51.03
CA ARG A 2 -6.03 -4.50 49.97
C ARG A 2 -6.49 -4.61 48.50
N ALA A 3 -6.78 -3.54 47.77
CA ALA A 3 -5.97 -2.39 47.36
C ALA A 3 -4.81 -2.75 46.38
N LEU A 4 -4.77 -2.00 45.26
CA LEU A 4 -3.70 -1.88 44.23
C LEU A 4 -3.73 -3.05 43.23
N ASP A 5 -3.94 -2.88 41.93
CA ASP A 5 -3.23 -1.96 41.02
C ASP A 5 -4.15 -1.29 40.00
N THR A 6 -4.49 -0.04 40.30
CA THR A 6 -4.64 1.02 39.31
C THR A 6 -3.28 1.68 39.21
N PHE A 7 -2.54 1.53 38.11
CA PHE A 7 -1.59 2.49 37.52
C PHE A 7 -0.62 1.77 36.56
N ALA A 8 -0.82 1.93 35.24
CA ALA A 8 0.23 2.31 34.29
C ALA A 8 -0.27 2.24 32.85
N MET A 9 -0.04 3.31 32.11
CA MET A 9 -0.17 3.45 30.65
C MET A 9 -1.55 3.78 30.07
N GLN A 10 -2.25 4.73 30.72
CA GLN A 10 -2.58 5.96 29.98
C GLN A 10 -1.26 6.63 29.57
N HIS A 11 -1.02 6.85 28.27
CA HIS A 11 -0.28 7.99 27.67
C HIS A 11 0.06 7.67 26.20
N ASN A 12 -0.92 7.76 25.30
CA ASN A 12 -0.74 8.14 23.89
C ASN A 12 -2.08 8.47 23.20
N TYR A 13 -2.98 9.14 23.94
CA TYR A 13 -4.20 9.75 23.39
C TYR A 13 -4.14 11.26 23.67
N GLY A 14 -3.33 11.97 22.90
CA GLY A 14 -3.20 13.42 23.01
C GLY A 14 -2.48 14.00 21.79
N LYS A 15 -3.17 14.91 21.07
CA LYS A 15 -2.91 15.38 19.68
C LYS A 15 -3.45 14.37 18.68
N PHE A 16 -4.69 14.44 18.21
CA PHE A 16 -5.22 15.52 17.36
C PHE A 16 -6.70 15.78 17.69
N ILE A 17 -6.95 16.31 18.89
CA ILE A 17 -8.19 17.02 19.21
C ILE A 17 -8.21 18.26 18.32
N MET A 18 -9.20 18.26 17.42
CA MET A 18 -9.91 19.42 16.91
C MET A 18 -9.11 20.51 16.16
N ARG A 19 -9.85 21.19 15.28
CA ARG A 19 -9.75 22.65 15.12
C ARG A 19 -8.52 23.10 14.37
N ARG A 20 -8.51 22.86 13.07
CA ARG A 20 -8.04 23.89 12.13
C ARG A 20 -8.78 23.79 10.79
N LEU A 21 -9.80 24.65 10.73
CA LEU A 21 -10.08 25.51 9.58
C LEU A 21 -10.68 24.81 8.36
N VAL A 22 -12.00 24.64 8.46
CA VAL A 22 -12.94 25.07 7.43
C VAL A 22 -12.45 26.41 6.85
N ILE A 23 -11.86 26.38 5.65
CA ILE A 23 -11.63 27.58 4.82
C ILE A 23 -12.60 27.47 3.66
N ILE A 24 -13.77 28.06 3.89
CA ILE A 24 -14.79 28.38 2.90
C ILE A 24 -14.32 29.61 2.12
N SER A 25 -14.51 29.55 0.79
CA SER A 25 -14.75 30.69 -0.12
C SER A 25 -13.61 31.68 -0.38
N CYS A 26 -13.12 31.69 -1.62
CA CYS A 26 -13.47 32.74 -2.59
C CYS A 26 -12.77 32.46 -3.93
N LEU A 27 -13.55 32.14 -4.96
CA LEU A 27 -13.15 32.40 -6.34
C LEU A 27 -13.13 33.93 -6.54
N PRO A 28 -12.16 34.44 -7.31
CA PRO A 28 -12.60 34.97 -8.59
C PRO A 28 -11.78 34.45 -9.78
N PHE A 29 -12.54 34.19 -10.82
CA PHE A 29 -12.14 33.99 -12.20
C PHE A 29 -11.33 35.22 -12.68
N ILE A 30 -10.05 35.05 -12.99
CA ILE A 30 -9.25 36.06 -13.70
C ILE A 30 -8.92 35.47 -15.07
N ALA A 31 -9.69 35.88 -16.07
CA ALA A 31 -9.35 35.72 -17.47
C ALA A 31 -8.44 36.89 -17.88
N ILE A 32 -7.19 36.59 -18.21
CA ILE A 32 -6.31 37.53 -18.93
C ILE A 32 -5.79 36.80 -20.18
N ILE A 33 -6.29 37.28 -21.32
CA ILE A 33 -5.78 37.00 -22.66
C ILE A 33 -4.51 37.85 -22.83
N GLY A 34 -3.38 37.23 -23.17
CA GLY A 34 -2.11 37.96 -23.32
C GLY A 34 -1.10 37.21 -24.19
N ALA A 35 -1.12 37.55 -25.48
CA ALA A 35 -0.04 37.55 -26.47
C ALA A 35 1.02 36.42 -26.45
N SER A 36 1.05 35.67 -27.56
CA SER A 36 2.14 34.80 -27.98
C SER A 36 3.48 35.52 -28.04
N ALA A 37 4.39 35.17 -27.12
CA ALA A 37 5.81 35.41 -27.28
C ALA A 37 6.50 34.05 -27.47
N PHE A 38 6.95 33.78 -28.70
CA PHE A 38 7.90 32.70 -28.97
C PHE A 38 9.24 33.07 -28.34
N ALA A 39 9.42 32.69 -27.07
CA ALA A 39 10.72 32.68 -26.43
C ALA A 39 11.41 31.36 -26.79
N ALA A 40 12.61 31.48 -27.39
CA ALA A 40 13.47 30.35 -27.68
C ALA A 40 13.71 29.53 -26.41
N GLU A 41 13.38 28.25 -26.48
CA GLU A 41 13.47 27.31 -25.37
C GLU A 41 14.95 26.97 -25.12
N PRO A 42 15.50 27.16 -23.90
CA PRO A 42 16.80 26.61 -23.57
C PRO A 42 16.69 25.09 -23.61
N THR A 43 17.44 24.46 -24.51
CA THR A 43 17.59 23.01 -24.58
C THR A 43 18.12 22.51 -23.24
N THR A 44 17.19 22.07 -22.40
CA THR A 44 17.48 21.37 -21.15
C THR A 44 17.98 19.99 -21.54
N PRO A 45 19.18 19.56 -21.09
CA PRO A 45 19.64 18.20 -21.35
C PRO A 45 18.63 17.21 -20.76
N ALA A 46 18.09 16.35 -21.62
CA ALA A 46 17.14 15.33 -21.23
C ALA A 46 17.76 14.46 -20.11
N PRO A 47 17.06 14.25 -18.99
CA PRO A 47 17.55 13.35 -17.96
C PRO A 47 17.70 11.95 -18.56
N ALA A 48 18.91 11.40 -18.51
CA ALA A 48 19.15 10.02 -18.87
C ALA A 48 18.24 9.13 -18.01
N THR A 49 17.27 8.49 -18.65
CA THR A 49 16.39 7.50 -18.03
C THR A 49 17.24 6.29 -17.66
N VAL A 50 17.74 6.27 -16.42
CA VAL A 50 18.25 5.05 -15.81
C VAL A 50 17.09 4.06 -15.86
N ALA A 51 17.26 2.98 -16.63
CA ALA A 51 16.26 1.92 -16.71
C ALA A 51 16.01 1.40 -15.30
N ALA A 52 14.90 1.80 -14.69
CA ALA A 52 14.53 1.39 -13.35
C ALA A 52 14.39 -0.14 -13.36
N ASP A 53 15.12 -0.80 -12.45
CA ASP A 53 14.96 -2.23 -12.19
C ASP A 53 13.51 -2.48 -11.74
N ARG A 54 12.70 -2.95 -12.67
CA ARG A 54 11.27 -3.25 -12.50
C ARG A 54 11.00 -4.28 -11.41
N GLY A 55 12.03 -4.99 -10.92
CA GLY A 55 11.94 -5.88 -9.78
C GLY A 55 11.67 -5.16 -8.46
N GLN A 56 12.11 -3.91 -8.33
CA GLN A 56 11.95 -3.08 -7.13
C GLN A 56 10.63 -2.29 -7.12
N ASP A 57 9.87 -2.33 -8.21
CA ASP A 57 8.58 -1.66 -8.28
C ASP A 57 7.63 -2.24 -7.23
N THR A 58 7.10 -1.36 -6.38
CA THR A 58 6.10 -1.72 -5.38
C THR A 58 4.75 -1.96 -6.05
N VAL A 59 4.17 -3.14 -5.84
CA VAL A 59 2.86 -3.54 -6.34
C VAL A 59 1.95 -3.87 -5.16
N CYS A 60 0.77 -3.27 -5.13
CA CYS A 60 -0.26 -3.54 -4.11
C CYS A 60 -1.32 -4.51 -4.63
N ARG A 61 -1.48 -5.66 -3.97
CA ARG A 61 -2.58 -6.61 -4.21
C ARG A 61 -3.63 -6.48 -3.10
N ARG A 62 -4.90 -6.69 -3.44
CA ARG A 62 -5.99 -6.72 -2.46
C ARG A 62 -6.34 -8.16 -2.14
N GLU A 63 -6.08 -8.57 -0.90
CA GLU A 63 -6.39 -9.89 -0.39
C GLU A 63 -7.75 -9.84 0.32
N LYS A 64 -8.57 -10.85 0.06
CA LYS A 64 -9.85 -11.07 0.74
C LYS A 64 -9.69 -12.32 1.59
N GLU A 65 -9.82 -12.16 2.90
CA GLU A 65 -9.88 -13.29 3.82
C GLU A 65 -11.19 -14.08 3.55
N THR A 66 -11.13 -15.41 3.59
CA THR A 66 -12.31 -16.26 3.37
C THR A 66 -13.06 -16.45 4.69
N GLY A 67 -14.31 -15.97 4.81
CA GLY A 67 -15.11 -16.10 6.04
C GLY A 67 -16.38 -15.26 6.10
N SER A 68 -17.18 -15.39 7.16
CA SER A 68 -18.49 -14.71 7.32
C SER A 68 -18.41 -13.18 7.51
N LEU A 69 -17.22 -12.63 7.78
CA LEU A 69 -16.98 -11.19 7.93
C LEU A 69 -15.76 -10.79 7.08
N VAL A 70 -15.90 -10.86 5.75
CA VAL A 70 -14.80 -10.65 4.79
C VAL A 70 -14.28 -9.21 4.86
N LYS A 71 -13.23 -8.99 5.64
CA LYS A 71 -12.43 -7.77 5.61
C LYS A 71 -11.42 -7.89 4.47
N SER A 72 -11.45 -6.97 3.52
CA SER A 72 -10.41 -6.86 2.50
C SER A 72 -9.23 -6.05 3.03
N ARG A 73 -8.01 -6.55 2.84
CA ARG A 73 -6.75 -5.86 3.16
C ARG A 73 -5.97 -5.59 1.88
N LYS A 74 -5.27 -4.46 1.80
CA LYS A 74 -4.30 -4.20 0.74
C LYS A 74 -2.92 -4.50 1.29
N THR A 75 -2.20 -5.38 0.60
CA THR A 75 -0.82 -5.74 0.92
C THR A 75 0.05 -5.25 -0.23
N CYS A 76 1.15 -4.56 0.06
CA CYS A 76 2.04 -4.01 -0.95
C CYS A 76 3.45 -4.57 -0.77
N HIS A 77 4.00 -5.14 -1.84
CA HIS A 77 5.34 -5.72 -1.88
C HIS A 77 6.01 -5.39 -3.21
N SER A 78 7.33 -5.54 -3.30
CA SER A 78 8.02 -5.43 -4.59
C SER A 78 7.62 -6.58 -5.53
N ARG A 79 7.80 -6.40 -6.85
CA ARG A 79 7.55 -7.49 -7.81
C ARG A 79 8.37 -8.75 -7.49
N ALA A 80 9.64 -8.57 -7.12
CA ALA A 80 10.50 -9.69 -6.73
C ALA A 80 9.95 -10.44 -5.51
N GLN A 81 9.44 -9.70 -4.51
CA GLN A 81 8.87 -10.30 -3.31
C GLN A 81 7.54 -11.02 -3.60
N TRP A 82 6.70 -10.49 -4.49
CA TRP A 82 5.50 -11.21 -4.94
C TRP A 82 5.83 -12.52 -5.65
N ALA A 83 6.86 -12.55 -6.49
CA ALA A 83 7.28 -13.77 -7.16
C ALA A 83 7.69 -14.86 -6.16
N TYR A 84 8.42 -14.49 -5.09
CA TYR A 84 8.77 -15.40 -4.01
C TYR A 84 7.54 -15.92 -3.27
N ILE A 85 6.61 -15.04 -2.90
CA ILE A 85 5.36 -15.44 -2.22
C ILE A 85 4.56 -16.41 -3.09
N ASP A 86 4.41 -16.11 -4.37
CA ASP A 86 3.66 -16.95 -5.31
C ASP A 86 4.31 -18.34 -5.47
N ASP A 87 5.65 -18.43 -5.50
CA ASP A 87 6.39 -19.70 -5.58
C ASP A 87 6.21 -20.56 -4.32
N VAL A 88 6.39 -19.97 -3.14
CA VAL A 88 6.21 -20.67 -1.85
C VAL A 88 4.78 -21.20 -1.71
N ASN A 89 3.78 -20.39 -2.06
CA ASN A 89 2.37 -20.80 -2.00
C ASN A 89 2.06 -21.96 -2.95
N GLN A 90 2.64 -21.96 -4.15
CA GLN A 90 2.50 -23.08 -5.09
C GLN A 90 3.17 -24.34 -4.55
N ALA A 91 4.37 -24.24 -3.99
CA ALA A 91 5.08 -25.38 -3.41
C ALA A 91 4.28 -26.03 -2.26
N GLN A 92 3.69 -25.20 -1.39
CA GLN A 92 2.81 -25.68 -0.32
C GLN A 92 1.57 -26.39 -0.87
N THR A 93 0.93 -25.81 -1.89
CA THR A 93 -0.26 -26.41 -2.52
C THR A 93 0.05 -27.78 -3.13
N ARG A 94 1.21 -27.92 -3.77
CA ARG A 94 1.68 -29.21 -4.32
C ARG A 94 1.90 -30.24 -3.22
N THR A 95 2.61 -29.86 -2.15
CA THR A 95 2.87 -30.74 -1.01
C THR A 95 1.57 -31.24 -0.38
N MET A 96 0.60 -30.34 -0.16
CA MET A 96 -0.72 -30.74 0.36
C MET A 96 -1.45 -31.72 -0.55
N SER A 97 -1.38 -31.51 -1.87
CA SER A 97 -1.97 -32.42 -2.86
C SER A 97 -1.31 -33.81 -2.83
N ASP A 98 0.02 -33.86 -2.73
CA ASP A 98 0.79 -35.10 -2.68
C ASP A 98 0.52 -35.88 -1.38
N ASP A 99 0.43 -35.18 -0.25
CA ASP A 99 0.06 -35.77 1.04
C ASP A 99 -1.35 -36.38 1.01
N MET A 100 -2.32 -35.69 0.41
CA MET A 100 -3.68 -36.23 0.26
C MET A 100 -3.70 -37.47 -0.64
N ARG A 101 -2.90 -37.47 -1.72
CA ARG A 101 -2.80 -38.61 -2.64
C ARG A 101 -2.19 -39.83 -1.95
N THR A 102 -1.08 -39.65 -1.23
CA THR A 102 -0.38 -40.76 -0.56
C THR A 102 -1.21 -41.33 0.59
N LYS A 103 -1.92 -40.48 1.34
CA LYS A 103 -2.81 -40.93 2.43
C LYS A 103 -4.03 -41.69 1.93
N SER A 104 -4.60 -41.32 0.78
CA SER A 104 -5.76 -42.00 0.19
C SER A 104 -5.45 -43.41 -0.33
N GLY A 105 -4.19 -43.73 -0.64
CA GLY A 105 -3.77 -45.04 -1.15
C GLY A 105 -3.38 -46.05 -0.07
N SER A 106 -3.48 -45.69 1.21
CA SER A 106 -3.02 -46.48 2.36
C SER A 106 -4.13 -47.31 3.03
N ASN A 107 -5.29 -47.49 2.40
CA ASN A 107 -6.42 -48.26 2.95
C ASN A 107 -6.60 -49.61 2.25
#